data_AF-A0A5J4U0R7-F1
#
_entry.id   AF-A0A5J4U0R7-F1
#
_cell.length_a   1.000
_cell.length_b   1.000
_cell.length_c   1.000
_cell.angle_alpha   90.00
_cell.angle_beta   90.00
_cell.angle_gamma   90.00
#
_symmetry.space_group_name_H-M   'P 1'
#
loop_
_entity.id
_entity.type
_entity.pdbx_description
1 polymer ?
#
loop_
_entity_poly.entity_id
_entity_poly.type
_entity_poly.pdbx_seq_one_letter_code
_entity_poly.pdbx_strand_id
1 'polypeptide(L)'
;VGIADGSVRYGPNENPNKAGWENIVCYSSNGYVTHLGDWIDTNYQLVTGIRLALELNMDAKPRTLTFFVNDMELLDYVIDIPPSVRFWAYIFRSGSAFKLTQFDHLTSPTAVHGDGSFAWHWGKEWKHGQCCEIL
;
A
#
# COMPACT_ATOMS: atom_id res chain seq x y z
N VAL A 1 -3.54 0.49 -7.16
CA VAL A 1 -4.51 0.56 -6.03
C VAL A 1 -3.72 0.95 -4.81
N GLY A 2 -4.30 1.63 -3.84
CA GLY A 2 -3.54 2.05 -2.68
C GLY A 2 -4.31 2.95 -1.74
N ILE A 3 -3.54 3.69 -0.95
CA ILE A 3 -4.05 4.71 -0.05
C ILE A 3 -3.50 6.08 -0.43
N ALA A 4 -4.25 7.11 -0.12
CA ALA A 4 -3.85 8.50 -0.18
C ALA A 4 -4.06 9.15 1.19
N ASP A 5 -3.34 10.23 1.49
CA ASP A 5 -3.65 11.09 2.63
C ASP A 5 -5.13 11.51 2.62
N GLY A 6 -5.74 11.59 3.80
CA GLY A 6 -7.17 11.86 3.96
C GLY A 6 -7.64 13.20 3.38
N SER A 7 -6.72 14.16 3.20
CA SER A 7 -6.99 15.45 2.56
C SER A 7 -7.09 15.37 1.03
N VAL A 8 -6.56 14.32 0.40
CA VAL A 8 -6.56 14.18 -1.06
C VAL A 8 -7.98 14.07 -1.60
N ARG A 9 -8.24 14.75 -2.72
CA ARG A 9 -9.50 14.69 -3.47
C ARG A 9 -9.17 14.48 -4.95
N TYR A 10 -9.68 13.41 -5.52
CA TYR A 10 -9.55 13.12 -6.94
C TYR A 10 -10.78 13.61 -7.70
N GLY A 11 -10.55 14.29 -8.81
CA GLY A 11 -11.54 14.53 -9.84
C GLY A 11 -11.74 13.30 -10.75
N PRO A 12 -12.77 13.32 -11.62
CA PRO A 12 -12.99 12.26 -12.60
C PRO A 12 -11.77 12.06 -13.50
N ASN A 13 -11.39 10.79 -13.73
CA ASN A 13 -10.28 10.37 -14.60
C ASN A 13 -8.90 10.91 -14.21
N GLU A 14 -8.73 11.43 -12.99
CA GLU A 14 -7.43 11.86 -12.52
C GLU A 14 -6.53 10.67 -12.17
N ASN A 15 -5.28 10.77 -12.58
CA ASN A 15 -4.26 9.78 -12.23
C ASN A 15 -3.92 9.91 -10.73
N PRO A 16 -3.78 8.81 -9.97
CA PRO A 16 -3.48 8.86 -8.54
C PRO A 16 -2.29 9.75 -8.16
N ASN A 17 -1.24 9.77 -8.99
CA ASN A 17 -0.04 10.56 -8.75
C ASN A 17 -0.24 12.08 -8.90
N LYS A 18 -1.40 12.54 -9.40
CA LYS A 18 -1.78 13.96 -9.35
C LYS A 18 -1.84 14.49 -7.92
N ALA A 19 -2.07 13.61 -6.94
CA ALA A 19 -2.02 13.95 -5.52
C ALA A 19 -0.61 14.27 -5.00
N GLY A 20 0.45 13.98 -5.77
CA GLY A 20 1.83 13.97 -5.28
C GLY A 20 2.20 12.60 -4.71
N TRP A 21 3.40 12.10 -5.04
CA TRP A 21 3.89 10.79 -4.59
C TRP A 21 4.09 10.75 -3.07
N GLU A 22 4.39 11.89 -2.47
CA GLU A 22 4.47 12.10 -1.02
C GLU A 22 3.13 11.98 -0.29
N ASN A 23 2.01 11.92 -1.02
CA ASN A 23 0.66 11.84 -0.46
C ASN A 23 -0.02 10.49 -0.72
N ILE A 24 0.65 9.52 -1.37
CA ILE A 24 0.06 8.23 -1.73
C ILE A 24 1.02 7.06 -1.50
N VAL A 25 0.49 5.92 -1.07
CA VAL A 25 1.16 4.63 -1.28
C VAL A 25 0.41 3.90 -2.38
N CYS A 26 1.14 3.36 -3.34
CA CYS A 26 0.63 2.69 -4.52
C CYS A 26 1.14 1.25 -4.59
N TYR A 27 0.22 0.29 -4.71
CA TYR A 27 0.50 -1.02 -5.29
C TYR A 27 0.14 -1.00 -6.78
N SER A 28 1.15 -1.19 -7.63
CA SER A 28 1.08 -1.21 -9.09
C SER A 28 0.64 -2.57 -9.61
N SER A 29 -0.07 -2.59 -10.75
CA SER A 29 -0.41 -3.85 -11.42
C SER A 29 0.81 -4.65 -11.87
N ASN A 30 1.97 -3.99 -12.01
CA ASN A 30 3.23 -4.64 -12.36
C ASN A 30 3.95 -5.27 -11.14
N GLY A 31 3.32 -5.27 -9.95
CA GLY A 31 3.86 -5.92 -8.76
C GLY A 31 4.87 -5.08 -7.97
N TYR A 32 4.74 -3.76 -8.05
CA TYR A 32 5.59 -2.84 -7.28
C TYR A 32 4.79 -2.09 -6.23
N VAL A 33 5.39 -1.85 -5.06
CA VAL A 33 4.89 -0.91 -4.07
C VAL A 33 5.76 0.35 -4.10
N THR A 34 5.15 1.52 -4.06
CA THR A 34 5.88 2.78 -4.06
C THR A 34 5.15 3.87 -3.29
N HIS A 35 5.93 4.83 -2.81
CA HIS A 35 5.51 6.09 -2.23
C HIS A 35 6.36 7.19 -2.89
N LEU A 36 7.12 7.93 -2.11
CA LEU A 36 8.17 8.84 -2.53
C LEU A 36 9.46 8.03 -2.75
N GLY A 37 10.08 8.10 -3.93
CA GLY A 37 11.34 7.42 -4.23
C GLY A 37 11.18 6.14 -5.05
N ASP A 38 11.91 5.10 -4.67
CA ASP A 38 12.02 3.85 -5.41
C ASP A 38 10.71 3.04 -5.46
N TRP A 39 10.67 2.14 -6.44
CA TRP A 39 9.61 1.16 -6.64
C TRP A 39 10.11 -0.19 -6.12
N ILE A 40 9.49 -0.68 -5.05
CA ILE A 40 9.90 -1.91 -4.37
C ILE A 40 9.21 -3.09 -5.06
N ASP A 41 10.01 -4.03 -5.56
CA ASP A 41 9.49 -5.22 -6.25
C ASP A 41 8.96 -6.23 -5.24
N THR A 42 7.68 -6.56 -5.37
CA THR A 42 7.03 -7.57 -4.52
C THR A 42 7.13 -8.98 -5.09
N ASN A 43 7.56 -9.12 -6.36
CA ASN A 43 7.45 -10.33 -7.19
C ASN A 43 6.01 -10.75 -7.56
N TYR A 44 4.99 -9.96 -7.19
CA TYR A 44 3.58 -10.34 -7.36
C TYR A 44 2.79 -9.36 -8.22
N GLN A 45 2.66 -9.67 -9.51
CA GLN A 45 1.85 -8.87 -10.45
C GLN A 45 0.33 -9.07 -10.22
N LEU A 46 -0.46 -8.02 -10.42
CA LEU A 46 -1.91 -8.09 -10.33
C LEU A 46 -2.50 -8.57 -11.66
N VAL A 47 -2.49 -9.89 -11.84
CA VAL A 47 -3.13 -10.59 -12.96
C VAL A 47 -4.47 -11.20 -12.54
N THR A 48 -5.26 -11.64 -13.50
CA THR A 48 -6.56 -12.29 -13.25
C THR A 48 -6.43 -13.45 -12.26
N GLY A 49 -7.27 -13.46 -11.23
CA GLY A 49 -7.30 -14.51 -10.21
C GLY A 49 -6.48 -14.23 -8.96
N ILE A 50 -5.59 -13.21 -8.98
CA ILE A 50 -4.87 -12.76 -7.78
C ILE A 50 -5.80 -11.98 -6.86
N ARG A 51 -5.68 -12.23 -5.55
CA ARG A 51 -6.27 -11.41 -4.49
C ARG A 51 -5.21 -10.50 -3.89
N LEU A 52 -5.49 -9.21 -3.82
CA LEU A 52 -4.69 -8.25 -3.05
C LEU A 52 -5.56 -7.73 -1.89
N ALA A 53 -5.06 -7.84 -0.66
CA ALA A 53 -5.65 -7.19 0.50
C ALA A 53 -4.72 -6.10 1.03
N LEU A 54 -5.31 -5.03 1.56
CA LEU A 54 -4.63 -3.96 2.27
C LEU A 54 -5.19 -3.94 3.69
N GLU A 55 -4.36 -4.24 4.68
CA GLU A 55 -4.71 -4.11 6.10
C GLU A 55 -4.09 -2.81 6.63
N LEU A 56 -4.91 -1.96 7.24
CA LEU A 56 -4.45 -0.77 7.92
C LEU A 56 -4.66 -0.93 9.41
N ASN A 57 -3.59 -0.80 10.20
CA ASN A 57 -3.69 -0.69 11.64
C ASN A 57 -3.57 0.79 12.04
N MET A 58 -4.72 1.44 12.21
CA MET A 58 -4.81 2.87 12.55
C MET A 58 -4.61 3.16 14.05
N ASP A 59 -4.65 2.13 14.89
CA ASP A 59 -4.46 2.23 16.35
C ASP A 59 -3.01 1.96 16.78
N ALA A 60 -2.22 1.29 15.93
CA ALA A 60 -0.82 1.03 16.16
C ALA A 60 0.02 2.32 16.23
N LYS A 61 1.15 2.23 16.93
CA LYS A 61 2.16 3.29 17.04
C LYS A 61 3.54 2.69 16.75
N PRO A 62 4.06 2.82 15.52
CA PRO A 62 3.51 3.59 14.39
C PRO A 62 2.28 2.94 13.73
N ARG A 63 1.42 3.74 13.06
CA ARG A 63 0.29 3.22 12.25
C ARG A 63 0.83 2.49 11.04
N THR A 64 0.19 1.39 10.65
CA THR A 64 0.74 0.51 9.61
C THR A 64 -0.22 0.32 8.43
N LEU A 65 0.35 0.06 7.26
CA LEU A 65 -0.30 -0.50 6.08
C LEU A 65 0.48 -1.75 5.65
N THR A 66 -0.21 -2.88 5.58
CA THR A 66 0.35 -4.17 5.18
C THR A 66 -0.39 -4.68 3.95
N PHE A 67 0.35 -5.31 3.04
CA PHE A 67 -0.21 -5.91 1.83
C PHE A 67 -0.21 -7.42 1.94
N PHE A 68 -1.26 -8.05 1.41
CA PHE A 68 -1.34 -9.50 1.30
C PHE A 68 -1.65 -9.90 -0.13
N VAL A 69 -0.89 -10.83 -0.69
CA VAL A 69 -1.14 -11.42 -2.01
C VAL A 69 -1.56 -12.86 -1.81
N ASN A 70 -2.77 -13.20 -2.27
CA ASN A 70 -3.39 -14.51 -2.04
C ASN A 70 -3.31 -14.95 -0.57
N ASP A 71 -3.65 -14.02 0.33
CA ASP A 71 -3.66 -14.21 1.78
C ASP A 71 -2.27 -14.44 2.41
N MET A 72 -1.18 -14.28 1.63
CA MET A 72 0.19 -14.28 2.13
C MET A 72 0.65 -12.84 2.39
N GLU A 73 1.12 -12.57 3.60
CA GLU A 73 1.68 -11.27 4.00
C GLU A 73 2.96 -10.96 3.22
N LEU A 74 3.08 -9.73 2.69
CA LEU A 74 4.33 -9.25 2.10
C LEU A 74 5.29 -8.77 3.18
N LEU A 75 6.59 -9.00 2.98
CA LEU A 75 7.64 -8.58 3.93
C LEU A 75 7.75 -7.06 4.02
N ASP A 76 7.57 -6.36 2.91
CA ASP A 76 7.58 -4.90 2.85
C ASP A 76 6.22 -4.33 3.25
N TYR A 77 6.22 -3.51 4.30
CA TYR A 77 5.04 -2.82 4.80
C TYR A 77 5.34 -1.35 5.05
N VAL A 78 4.31 -0.53 5.22
CA VAL A 78 4.46 0.91 5.42
C VAL A 78 4.10 1.28 6.85
N ILE A 79 4.92 2.12 7.48
CA ILE A 79 4.69 2.68 8.81
C ILE A 79 4.54 4.21 8.76
N ASP A 80 4.02 4.77 9.85
CA ASP A 80 3.73 6.19 10.00
C ASP A 80 2.73 6.75 8.99
N ILE A 81 1.81 5.89 8.49
CA ILE A 81 0.74 6.36 7.60
C ILE A 81 -0.09 7.49 8.28
N PRO A 82 -0.70 8.40 7.52
CA PRO A 82 -1.42 9.55 8.08
C PRO A 82 -2.57 9.14 9.02
N PRO A 83 -3.01 10.00 9.95
CA PRO A 83 -4.13 9.71 10.87
C PRO A 83 -5.48 9.55 10.16
N SER A 84 -5.57 9.95 8.90
CA SER A 84 -6.74 9.80 8.05
C SER A 84 -6.28 9.49 6.63
N VAL A 85 -6.90 8.52 5.98
CA VAL A 85 -6.52 8.08 4.63
C VAL A 85 -7.75 7.83 3.77
N ARG A 86 -7.54 7.74 2.45
CA ARG A 86 -8.54 7.35 1.46
C ARG A 86 -8.03 6.18 0.64
N PHE A 87 -8.85 5.15 0.48
CA PHE A 87 -8.59 4.11 -0.51
C PHE A 87 -8.84 4.65 -1.91
N TRP A 88 -8.00 4.25 -2.85
CA TRP A 88 -8.19 4.54 -4.27
C TRP A 88 -7.81 3.34 -5.14
N ALA A 89 -8.52 3.19 -6.26
CA ALA A 89 -8.22 2.23 -7.29
C ALA A 89 -8.21 2.96 -8.64
N TYR A 90 -7.21 2.69 -9.47
CA TYR A 90 -7.07 3.27 -10.79
C TYR A 90 -6.96 2.17 -11.81
N ILE A 91 -7.90 2.16 -12.76
CA ILE A 91 -7.97 1.17 -13.83
C ILE A 91 -7.41 1.82 -15.10
N PHE A 92 -6.17 1.48 -15.45
CA PHE A 92 -5.48 2.08 -16.59
C PHE A 92 -5.83 1.40 -17.93
N ARG A 93 -5.93 0.07 -17.94
CA ARG A 93 -6.17 -0.70 -19.17
C ARG A 93 -7.67 -0.83 -19.45
N SER A 94 -8.07 -0.55 -20.68
CA SER A 94 -9.45 -0.75 -21.14
C SER A 94 -9.90 -2.20 -20.94
N GLY A 95 -11.15 -2.40 -20.53
CA GLY A 95 -11.73 -3.72 -20.24
C GLY A 95 -11.25 -4.37 -18.95
N SER A 96 -10.31 -3.76 -18.21
CA SER A 96 -9.91 -4.26 -16.90
C SER A 96 -10.97 -3.95 -15.84
N ALA A 97 -11.12 -4.85 -14.88
CA ALA A 97 -12.01 -4.70 -13.76
C ALA A 97 -11.43 -5.42 -12.54
N PHE A 98 -11.91 -5.04 -11.37
CA PHE A 98 -11.65 -5.76 -10.12
C PHE A 98 -12.97 -5.96 -9.38
N LYS A 99 -12.97 -6.90 -8.45
CA LYS A 99 -14.09 -7.13 -7.53
C LYS A 99 -13.60 -6.87 -6.12
N LEU A 100 -14.30 -6.00 -5.40
CA LEU A 100 -14.13 -5.88 -3.95
C LEU A 100 -14.80 -7.10 -3.30
N THR A 101 -14.00 -8.00 -2.73
CA THR A 101 -14.51 -9.23 -2.10
C THR A 101 -14.81 -9.04 -0.62
N GLN A 102 -14.12 -8.12 0.05
CA GLN A 102 -14.21 -7.90 1.48
C GLN A 102 -13.83 -6.45 1.82
N PHE A 103 -14.51 -5.84 2.80
CA PHE A 103 -14.19 -4.53 3.35
C PHE A 103 -14.69 -4.47 4.79
N ASP A 104 -13.84 -4.91 5.71
CA ASP A 104 -14.22 -5.17 7.09
C ASP A 104 -13.35 -4.38 8.07
N HIS A 105 -13.91 -4.15 9.26
CA HIS A 105 -13.17 -3.67 10.41
C HIS A 105 -12.73 -4.86 11.26
N LEU A 106 -11.43 -5.02 11.45
CA LEU A 106 -10.86 -6.09 12.27
C LEU A 106 -10.70 -5.61 13.72
N THR A 107 -11.00 -6.47 14.69
CA THR A 107 -10.80 -6.17 16.13
C THR A 107 -9.36 -6.37 16.60
N SER A 108 -8.56 -7.09 15.80
CA SER A 108 -7.14 -7.35 16.02
C SER A 108 -6.45 -7.41 14.66
N PRO A 109 -5.19 -6.93 14.56
CA PRO A 109 -4.43 -7.04 13.31
C PRO A 109 -4.22 -8.50 12.93
N THR A 110 -4.20 -8.79 11.63
CA THR A 110 -3.75 -10.09 11.10
C THR A 110 -2.31 -10.05 10.66
N ALA A 111 -1.79 -8.87 10.33
CA ALA A 111 -0.37 -8.67 10.02
C ALA A 111 0.51 -9.02 11.23
N VAL A 112 1.54 -9.82 10.99
CA VAL A 112 2.47 -10.30 12.03
C VAL A 112 3.79 -9.53 12.00
N HIS A 113 4.25 -9.09 10.82
CA HIS A 113 5.56 -8.44 10.62
C HIS A 113 6.71 -9.27 11.21
N GLY A 114 6.82 -10.53 10.76
CA GLY A 114 7.82 -11.48 11.25
C GLY A 114 9.27 -11.17 10.84
N ASP A 115 10.17 -12.10 11.17
CA ASP A 115 11.59 -11.96 10.86
C ASP A 115 11.82 -11.73 9.35
N GLY A 116 12.61 -10.70 9.04
CA GLY A 116 12.90 -10.30 7.65
C GLY A 116 11.89 -9.33 7.04
N SER A 117 10.82 -8.96 7.74
CA SER A 117 9.95 -7.86 7.33
C SER A 117 10.70 -6.52 7.36
N PHE A 118 10.36 -5.63 6.43
CA PHE A 118 10.97 -4.32 6.30
C PHE A 118 9.91 -3.21 6.31
N ALA A 119 10.14 -2.21 7.17
CA ALA A 119 9.23 -1.10 7.38
C ALA A 119 9.65 0.13 6.58
N TRP A 120 8.80 0.56 5.65
CA TRP A 120 8.99 1.77 4.88
C TRP A 120 8.23 2.94 5.53
N HIS A 121 8.91 4.05 5.81
CA HIS A 121 8.23 5.22 6.40
C HIS A 121 7.48 6.02 5.34
N TRP A 122 6.22 6.34 5.65
CA TRP A 122 5.48 7.39 4.93
C TRP A 122 6.21 8.73 5.06
N GLY A 123 6.18 9.54 3.99
CA GLY A 123 6.79 10.87 3.94
C GLY A 123 8.32 10.87 3.86
N LYS A 124 8.94 9.69 3.73
CA LYS A 124 10.37 9.53 3.47
C LYS A 124 10.61 9.03 2.05
N GLU A 125 11.72 9.44 1.47
CA GLU A 125 12.18 8.92 0.20
C GLU A 125 12.68 7.48 0.40
N TRP A 126 12.09 6.54 -0.32
CA TRP A 126 12.45 5.13 -0.31
C TRP A 126 13.62 4.90 -1.27
N LYS A 127 14.65 4.18 -0.82
CA LYS A 127 15.83 3.83 -1.64
C LYS A 127 16.18 2.38 -1.45
N HIS A 128 16.46 1.68 -2.54
CA HIS A 128 17.03 0.34 -2.51
C HIS A 128 18.33 0.34 -1.71
N GLY A 129 18.45 -0.60 -0.77
CA GLY A 129 19.65 -0.78 0.04
C GLY A 129 19.79 0.15 1.25
N GLN A 130 18.80 1.00 1.57
CA GLN A 130 18.76 1.67 2.86
C GLN A 130 18.28 0.70 3.94
N CYS A 131 19.23 0.12 4.66
CA CYS A 131 18.97 -0.47 5.97
C CYS A 131 18.75 0.68 6.96
N CYS A 132 17.53 0.91 7.43
CA CYS A 132 17.28 1.72 8.62
C CYS A 132 17.23 0.77 9.82
N GLU A 133 18.05 1.07 10.83
CA GLU A 133 18.20 0.26 12.04
C GLU A 133 16.85 -0.03 12.69
N ILE A 134 16.61 -1.30 12.99
CA ILE A 134 15.47 -1.78 13.76
C ILE A 134 15.57 -1.14 15.15
N LEU A 135 14.51 -0.44 15.58
CA LEU A 135 14.34 0.04 16.96
C LEU A 135 14.07 -1.12 17.92
#